data_AF-A0A3S0X174-F1
#
_entry.id   AF-A0A3S0X174-F1
#
_cell.length_a   1.000
_cell.length_b   1.000
_cell.length_c   1.000
_cell.angle_alpha   90.00
_cell.angle_beta   90.00
_cell.angle_gamma   90.00
#
_symmetry.space_group_name_H-M   'P 1'
#
loop_
_entity.id
_entity.type
_entity.pdbx_description
1 polymer ?
#
loop_
_entity_poly.entity_id
_entity_poly.type
_entity_poly.pdbx_seq_one_letter_code
_entity_poly.pdbx_strand_id
1 'polypeptide(L)'
;MTDSMLALIAEELGRIAADKGEALPALTPDSVFLDGGLPIDSLDLATLLVVLEQRTGQDPFRAGFRHFTTLGELAALYAVPA
;
A
#
# COMPACT_ATOMS: atom_id res chain seq x y z
N MET A 1 6.68 -14.26 0.94
CA MET A 1 7.08 -12.89 0.53
C MET A 1 5.88 -11.96 0.52
N THR A 2 4.74 -12.34 -0.07
CA THR A 2 3.51 -11.52 -0.08
C THR A 2 3.00 -11.16 1.31
N ASP A 3 3.05 -12.10 2.29
CA ASP A 3 2.66 -11.80 3.68
C ASP A 3 3.53 -10.72 4.34
N SER A 4 4.84 -10.71 4.04
CA SER A 4 5.76 -9.69 4.55
C SER A 4 5.48 -8.32 3.94
N MET A 5 5.07 -8.28 2.66
CA MET A 5 4.70 -7.03 1.99
C MET A 5 3.35 -6.51 2.48
N LEU A 6 2.35 -7.38 2.68
CA LEU A 6 1.08 -7.00 3.27
C LEU A 6 1.26 -6.42 4.68
N ALA A 7 2.13 -7.03 5.50
CA ALA A 7 2.46 -6.50 6.82
C ALA A 7 3.11 -5.11 6.74
N LEU A 8 4.02 -4.90 5.78
CA LEU A 8 4.66 -3.61 5.56
C LEU A 8 3.66 -2.53 5.10
N ILE A 9 2.80 -2.86 4.14
CA ILE A 9 1.73 -1.97 3.67
C ILE A 9 0.79 -1.62 4.82
N ALA A 10 0.38 -2.60 5.62
CA ALA A 10 -0.50 -2.38 6.77
C ALA A 10 0.15 -1.49 7.84
N GLU A 11 1.45 -1.67 8.11
CA GLU A 11 2.21 -0.83 9.03
C GLU A 11 2.21 0.64 8.57
N GLU A 12 2.54 0.90 7.30
CA GLU A 12 2.62 2.26 6.78
C GLU A 12 1.25 2.92 6.65
N LEU A 13 0.23 2.20 6.18
CA LEU A 13 -1.15 2.71 6.19
C LEU A 13 -1.58 3.08 7.62
N GLY A 14 -1.17 2.30 8.62
CA GLY A 14 -1.50 2.54 10.02
C GLY A 14 -0.90 3.85 10.53
N ARG A 15 0.34 4.15 10.12
CA ARG A 15 0.99 5.43 10.43
C ARG A 15 0.31 6.60 9.72
N ILE A 16 0.04 6.48 8.42
CA ILE A 16 -0.63 7.52 7.63
C ILE A 16 -2.01 7.84 8.21
N ALA A 17 -2.80 6.83 8.57
CA ALA A 17 -4.09 7.04 9.22
C ALA A 17 -3.93 7.70 10.60
N ALA A 18 -2.99 7.23 11.43
CA ALA A 18 -2.76 7.77 12.76
C ALA A 18 -2.30 9.24 12.74
N ASP A 19 -1.49 9.64 11.76
CA ASP A 19 -1.03 11.02 11.58
C ASP A 19 -2.20 11.98 11.30
N LYS A 20 -3.30 11.47 10.74
CA LYS A 20 -4.55 12.20 10.53
C LYS A 20 -5.53 12.10 11.71
N GLY A 21 -5.18 11.35 12.75
CA GLY A 21 -6.07 11.05 13.89
C GLY A 21 -7.16 10.02 13.56
N GLU A 22 -6.99 9.26 12.48
CA GLU A 22 -7.90 8.21 12.04
C GLU A 22 -7.39 6.83 12.47
N ALA A 23 -8.30 5.85 12.52
CA ALA A 23 -7.96 4.46 12.80
C ALA A 23 -8.25 3.59 11.59
N LEU A 24 -7.30 2.72 11.25
CA LEU A 24 -7.55 1.73 10.20
C LEU A 24 -8.52 0.65 10.69
N PRO A 25 -9.48 0.24 9.85
CA PRO A 25 -10.20 -1.01 10.07
C PRO A 25 -9.28 -2.22 9.87
N ALA A 26 -9.78 -3.42 10.18
CA ALA A 26 -9.04 -4.66 9.94
C ALA A 26 -8.71 -4.80 8.44
N LEU A 27 -7.42 -4.84 8.12
CA LEU A 27 -6.93 -4.96 6.75
C LEU A 27 -6.90 -6.42 6.31
N THR A 28 -7.38 -6.66 5.10
CA THR A 28 -7.29 -7.94 4.39
C THR A 28 -6.68 -7.73 3.00
N PRO A 29 -6.22 -8.79 2.31
CA PRO A 29 -5.74 -8.66 0.94
C PRO A 29 -6.78 -8.04 -0.02
N ASP A 30 -8.07 -8.21 0.28
CA ASP A 30 -9.19 -7.69 -0.52
C ASP A 30 -9.60 -6.26 -0.14
N SER A 31 -8.94 -5.67 0.87
CA SER A 31 -9.21 -4.28 1.26
C SER A 31 -8.85 -3.33 0.11
N VAL A 32 -9.80 -2.48 -0.25
CA VAL A 32 -9.70 -1.52 -1.36
C VAL A 32 -9.18 -0.18 -0.83
N PHE A 33 -8.21 0.43 -1.52
CA PHE A 33 -7.60 1.69 -1.09
C PHE A 33 -8.57 2.88 -1.14
N LEU A 34 -9.00 3.27 -2.34
CA LEU A 34 -9.84 4.44 -2.57
C LEU A 34 -11.30 4.02 -2.67
N ASP A 35 -12.20 4.79 -2.06
CA ASP A 35 -13.65 4.51 -1.99
C ASP A 35 -14.02 3.15 -1.34
N GLY A 36 -13.04 2.46 -0.75
CA GLY A 36 -13.16 1.11 -0.18
C GLY A 36 -13.51 1.05 1.31
N GLY A 37 -13.77 2.19 1.94
CA GLY A 37 -14.01 2.29 3.39
C GLY A 37 -12.73 2.39 4.23
N LEU A 38 -11.54 2.39 3.61
CA LEU A 38 -10.32 2.80 4.28
C LEU A 38 -10.23 4.33 4.33
N PRO A 39 -9.72 4.91 5.43
CA PRO A 39 -9.51 6.35 5.57
C PRO A 39 -8.25 6.80 4.82
N ILE A 40 -8.19 6.59 3.50
CA ILE A 40 -7.02 6.88 2.67
C ILE A 40 -7.48 7.65 1.43
N ASP A 41 -6.77 8.71 1.06
CA ASP A 41 -6.98 9.40 -0.20
C ASP A 41 -5.85 9.14 -1.22
N SER A 42 -5.94 9.78 -2.39
CA SER A 42 -4.94 9.63 -3.45
C SER A 42 -3.55 10.13 -3.05
N LEU A 43 -3.45 11.13 -2.16
CA LEU A 43 -2.19 11.70 -1.69
C LEU A 43 -1.53 10.77 -0.67
N ASP A 44 -2.31 10.21 0.24
CA ASP A 44 -1.89 9.18 1.17
C ASP A 44 -1.37 7.95 0.41
N LEU A 45 -2.08 7.53 -0.64
CA LEU A 45 -1.63 6.43 -1.47
C LEU A 45 -0.30 6.74 -2.18
N ALA A 46 -0.14 7.94 -2.73
CA ALA A 46 1.13 8.37 -3.31
C ALA A 46 2.27 8.35 -2.27
N THR A 47 1.99 8.79 -1.04
CA THR A 47 2.94 8.78 0.08
C THR A 47 3.34 7.35 0.44
N LEU A 48 2.38 6.43 0.54
CA LEU A 48 2.63 5.02 0.77
C LEU A 48 3.59 4.45 -0.28
N LEU A 49 3.35 4.69 -1.56
CA LEU A 49 4.19 4.17 -2.64
C LEU A 49 5.64 4.67 -2.54
N VAL A 50 5.84 5.95 -2.24
CA VAL A 50 7.18 6.53 -2.03
C VAL A 50 7.90 5.88 -0.84
N VAL A 51 7.19 5.67 0.28
CA VAL A 51 7.77 5.03 1.46
C VAL A 51 8.12 3.56 1.18
N LEU A 52 7.27 2.82 0.46
CA LEU A 52 7.55 1.45 0.08
C LEU A 52 8.78 1.36 -0.84
N GLU A 53 8.92 2.26 -1.81
CA GLU A 53 10.12 2.33 -2.66
C GLU A 53 11.39 2.58 -1.81
N GLN A 54 11.33 3.53 -0.87
CA GLN A 54 12.46 3.82 0.01
C GLN A 54 12.82 2.65 0.93
N ARG A 55 11.83 1.92 1.47
CA ARG A 55 12.05 0.80 2.39
C ARG A 55 12.49 -0.48 1.67
N THR A 56 12.05 -0.69 0.43
CA THR A 56 12.29 -1.93 -0.32
C THR A 56 13.39 -1.78 -1.39
N GLY A 57 13.69 -0.56 -1.81
CA GLY A 57 14.54 -0.27 -2.95
C GLY A 57 13.92 -0.64 -4.31
N GLN A 58 12.62 -0.95 -4.34
CA GLN A 58 11.92 -1.40 -5.55
C GLN A 58 10.86 -0.40 -5.97
N ASP A 59 10.84 -0.06 -7.26
CA ASP A 59 9.75 0.68 -7.90
C ASP A 59 9.08 -0.22 -8.96
N PRO A 60 7.95 -0.86 -8.63
CA PRO A 60 7.24 -1.70 -9.58
C PRO A 60 6.60 -0.90 -10.73
N PHE A 61 6.51 0.42 -10.65
CA PHE A 61 5.89 1.27 -11.67
C PHE A 61 6.90 1.84 -12.67
N ARG A 62 8.21 1.64 -12.44
CA ARG A 62 9.29 2.13 -13.31
C ARG A 62 9.19 1.69 -14.77
N ALA A 63 8.70 0.47 -15.00
CA ALA A 63 8.52 -0.10 -16.35
C ALA A 63 7.19 0.31 -17.00
N GLY A 64 6.37 1.11 -16.32
CA GLY A 64 5.03 1.49 -16.74
C GLY A 64 4.03 1.36 -15.61
N PHE A 65 2.96 2.16 -15.68
CA PHE A 65 1.92 2.15 -14.67
C PHE A 65 1.16 0.82 -14.66
N ARG A 66 1.16 0.14 -13.50
CA ARG A 66 0.38 -1.06 -13.24
C ARG A 66 -0.82 -0.69 -12.38
N HIS A 67 -2.03 -0.97 -12.84
CA HIS A 67 -3.23 -0.72 -12.05
C HIS A 67 -3.29 -1.68 -10.86
N PHE A 68 -3.72 -1.15 -9.71
CA PHE A 68 -4.07 -1.91 -8.53
C PHE A 68 -5.19 -1.16 -7.78
N THR A 69 -6.02 -1.92 -7.10
CA THR A 69 -7.19 -1.45 -6.35
C THR A 69 -7.13 -1.93 -4.90
N THR A 70 -6.55 -3.11 -4.67
CA THR A 70 -6.50 -3.76 -3.36
C THR A 70 -5.09 -3.88 -2.78
N LEU A 71 -5.01 -4.07 -1.46
CA LEU A 71 -3.75 -4.32 -0.75
C LEU A 71 -3.01 -5.56 -1.30
N GLY A 72 -3.74 -6.62 -1.63
CA GLY A 72 -3.19 -7.84 -2.21
C GLY A 72 -2.58 -7.63 -3.59
N GLU A 73 -3.25 -6.85 -4.44
CA GLU A 73 -2.74 -6.49 -5.76
C GLU A 73 -1.45 -5.66 -5.63
N LEU A 74 -1.44 -4.66 -4.75
CA LEU A 74 -0.23 -3.87 -4.50
C LEU A 74 0.91 -4.76 -3.99
N ALA A 75 0.64 -5.63 -3.01
CA ALA A 75 1.64 -6.54 -2.46
C ALA A 75 2.22 -7.49 -3.52
N ALA A 76 1.39 -7.94 -4.46
CA ALA A 76 1.82 -8.76 -5.58
C ALA A 76 2.73 -8.00 -6.56
N LEU A 77 2.53 -6.70 -6.76
CA LEU A 77 3.40 -5.88 -7.60
C LEU A 77 4.86 -5.83 -7.10
N TYR A 78 5.05 -5.79 -5.77
CA TYR A 78 6.36 -5.83 -5.12
C TYR A 78 6.92 -7.25 -4.90
N ALA A 79 6.14 -8.30 -5.17
CA ALA A 79 6.62 -9.68 -5.08
C ALA A 79 7.40 -10.12 -6.33
N VAL A 80 7.26 -9.38 -7.44
CA VAL A 80 7.98 -9.65 -8.69
C VAL A 80 9.35 -8.99 -8.61
N PRO A 81 10.46 -9.75 -8.65
CA PRO A 81 11.79 -9.15 -8.71
C PRO A 81 11.92 -8.30 -9.98
N ALA A 82 12.46 -7.09 -9.81
CA ALA A 82 12.73 -6.15 -10.88
C ALA A 82 13.77 -6.69 -11.90
#